data_AF-X1SCN3-F1
#
_entry.id   AF-X1SCN3-F1
#
_cell.length_a   1.000
_cell.length_b   1.000
_cell.length_c   1.000
_cell.angle_alpha   90.00
_cell.angle_beta   90.00
_cell.angle_gamma   90.00
#
_symmetry.space_group_name_H-M   'P 1'
#
loop_
_entity.id
_entity.type
_entity.pdbx_description
1 polymer ?
#
loop_
_entity_poly.entity_id
_entity_poly.type
_entity_poly.pdbx_seq_one_letter_code
_entity_poly.pdbx_strand_id
1 'polypeptide(L)'
;CVISSKNLWKLKRIKFFLPNCRICYNITKGKEFTLKEFLKNNSLKIQSMKFDMISLRSILVSKNFVSVCHSNNIIALAWDFINLKNSILKIRELLKLDIDGILF
;
A
#
# COMPACT_ATOMS: atom_id res chain seq x y z
N CYS A 1 4.72 -14.75 -6.63
CA CYS A 1 3.98 -13.83 -7.51
C CYS A 1 3.07 -12.93 -6.65
N VAL A 2 2.92 -11.65 -6.98
CA VAL A 2 2.05 -10.69 -6.28
C VAL A 2 1.04 -10.15 -7.30
N ILE A 3 -0.24 -10.14 -6.96
CA ILE A 3 -1.26 -9.51 -7.79
C ILE A 3 -1.59 -8.13 -7.23
N SER A 4 -1.33 -7.10 -8.02
CA SER A 4 -1.60 -5.71 -7.64
C SER A 4 -2.81 -5.15 -8.38
N SER A 5 -3.68 -4.42 -7.68
CA SER A 5 -4.80 -3.73 -8.32
C SER A 5 -5.31 -2.55 -7.50
N LYS A 6 -5.99 -1.63 -8.19
CA LYS A 6 -6.81 -0.59 -7.57
C LYS A 6 -8.23 -1.06 -7.23
N ASN A 7 -8.65 -2.21 -7.76
CA ASN A 7 -10.00 -2.73 -7.54
C ASN A 7 -9.98 -3.73 -6.38
N LEU A 8 -10.53 -3.31 -5.24
CA LEU A 8 -10.49 -4.10 -4.00
C LEU A 8 -11.29 -5.41 -4.13
N TRP A 9 -12.45 -5.37 -4.79
CA TRP A 9 -13.30 -6.54 -4.95
C TRP A 9 -12.63 -7.65 -5.76
N LYS A 10 -11.91 -7.29 -6.82
CA LYS A 10 -11.12 -8.25 -7.61
C LYS A 10 -10.01 -8.88 -6.77
N LEU A 11 -9.29 -8.09 -5.97
CA LEU A 11 -8.26 -8.63 -5.08
C LEU A 11 -8.85 -9.59 -4.04
N LYS A 12 -9.97 -9.23 -3.42
CA LYS A 12 -10.69 -10.11 -2.48
C LYS A 12 -11.12 -11.40 -3.14
N ARG A 13 -11.68 -11.32 -4.36
CA ARG A 13 -12.08 -12.49 -5.14
C ARG A 13 -10.87 -13.39 -5.46
N ILE A 14 -9.75 -12.81 -5.87
CA ILE A 14 -8.51 -13.56 -6.12
C ILE A 14 -8.01 -14.24 -4.84
N LYS A 15 -7.96 -13.53 -3.71
CA LYS A 15 -7.53 -14.10 -2.43
C LYS A 15 -8.48 -15.20 -1.94
N PHE A 16 -9.77 -15.13 -2.28
CA PHE A 16 -10.73 -16.20 -1.99
C PHE A 16 -10.43 -17.47 -2.80
N PHE A 17 -10.21 -17.35 -4.12
CA PHE A 17 -9.90 -18.50 -4.98
C PHE A 17 -8.46 -19.01 -4.84
N LEU A 18 -7.52 -18.14 -4.47
CA LEU A 18 -6.10 -18.42 -4.32
C LEU A 18 -5.59 -17.85 -2.99
N PRO A 19 -5.87 -18.49 -1.84
CA PRO A 19 -5.55 -17.97 -0.51
C PRO A 19 -4.07 -17.64 -0.28
N ASN A 20 -3.19 -18.42 -0.90
CA ASN A 20 -1.74 -18.26 -0.78
C ASN A 20 -1.17 -17.16 -1.71
N CYS A 21 -1.98 -16.62 -2.63
CA CYS A 21 -1.56 -15.53 -3.49
C CYS A 21 -1.40 -14.26 -2.67
N ARG A 22 -0.25 -13.57 -2.80
CA ARG A 22 -0.06 -12.26 -2.18
C ARG A 22 -0.76 -11.18 -3.01
N ILE A 23 -1.45 -10.27 -2.34
CA ILE A 23 -2.16 -9.17 -2.97
C ILE A 23 -1.59 -7.82 -2.54
N CYS A 24 -1.50 -6.90 -3.50
CA CYS A 24 -1.11 -5.52 -3.28
C CYS A 24 -2.24 -4.58 -3.68
N TYR A 25 -2.72 -3.75 -2.75
CA TYR A 25 -3.75 -2.78 -3.07
C TYR A 25 -3.13 -1.41 -3.40
N ASN A 26 -3.45 -0.87 -4.57
CA ASN A 26 -3.06 0.50 -4.93
C ASN A 26 -4.07 1.49 -4.36
N ILE A 27 -3.77 2.00 -3.16
CA ILE A 27 -4.69 2.83 -2.38
C ILE A 27 -4.83 4.25 -2.95
N THR A 28 -3.86 4.72 -3.75
CA THR A 28 -3.98 6.02 -4.44
C THR A 28 -5.05 5.98 -5.53
N LYS A 29 -5.11 4.87 -6.29
CA LYS A 29 -6.04 4.74 -7.43
C LYS A 29 -7.34 4.02 -7.07
N GLY A 30 -7.40 3.37 -5.90
CA GLY A 30 -8.56 2.63 -5.44
C GLY A 30 -9.65 3.54 -4.86
N LYS A 31 -10.91 3.16 -5.10
CA LYS A 31 -12.08 3.98 -4.69
C LYS A 31 -12.86 3.33 -3.54
N GLU A 32 -12.78 2.00 -3.44
CA GLU A 32 -13.56 1.19 -2.51
C GLU A 32 -13.01 1.22 -1.08
N PHE A 33 -11.74 1.61 -0.94
CA PHE A 33 -11.11 1.84 0.35
C PHE A 33 -9.99 2.86 0.15
N THR A 34 -10.21 4.07 0.66
CA THR A 34 -9.35 5.23 0.44
C THR A 34 -8.25 5.34 1.48
N LEU A 35 -7.22 6.16 1.21
CA LEU A 35 -6.18 6.46 2.19
C LEU A 35 -6.75 7.05 3.48
N LYS A 36 -7.73 7.96 3.36
CA LYS A 36 -8.39 8.58 4.52
C LYS A 36 -9.10 7.53 5.38
N GLU A 37 -9.76 6.56 4.75
CA GLU A 37 -10.37 5.45 5.48
C GLU A 37 -9.31 4.56 6.11
N PHE A 38 -8.29 4.16 5.35
CA PHE A 38 -7.21 3.32 5.88
C PHE A 38 -6.56 3.91 7.13
N LEU A 39 -6.26 5.21 7.14
CA LEU A 39 -5.65 5.87 8.29
C LEU A 39 -6.60 6.11 9.48
N LYS A 40 -7.92 6.01 9.28
CA LYS A 40 -8.94 6.24 10.34
C LYS A 40 -9.50 4.96 10.92
N ASN A 41 -9.44 3.85 10.20
CA ASN A 41 -10.05 2.60 10.65
C ASN A 41 -9.14 1.86 11.62
N ASN A 42 -9.76 1.06 12.48
CA ASN A 42 -9.04 0.21 13.42
C ASN A 42 -8.43 -1.02 12.72
N SER A 43 -7.53 -1.69 13.44
CA SER A 43 -6.80 -2.86 12.94
C SER A 43 -7.72 -3.99 12.47
N LEU A 44 -8.85 -4.24 13.15
CA LEU A 44 -9.80 -5.30 12.79
C LEU A 44 -10.34 -5.15 11.37
N LYS A 45 -10.76 -3.93 10.98
CA LYS A 45 -11.27 -3.71 9.62
C LYS A 45 -10.16 -3.86 8.58
N ILE A 46 -8.94 -3.40 8.87
CA ILE A 46 -7.79 -3.52 7.97
C ILE A 46 -7.43 -5.00 7.77
N GLN A 47 -7.35 -5.78 8.86
CA GLN A 47 -7.08 -7.21 8.83
C GLN A 47 -8.13 -7.99 8.02
N SER A 48 -9.41 -7.61 8.10
CA SER A 48 -10.48 -8.22 7.30
C SER A 48 -10.28 -8.10 5.78
N MET A 49 -9.48 -7.11 5.34
CA MET A 49 -9.16 -6.93 3.92
C MET A 49 -8.06 -7.88 3.43
N LYS A 50 -7.29 -8.50 4.34
CA LYS A 50 -6.22 -9.47 4.05
C LYS A 50 -5.18 -8.96 3.03
N PHE A 51 -4.85 -7.68 3.10
CA PHE A 51 -3.77 -7.12 2.29
C PHE A 51 -2.43 -7.68 2.76
N ASP A 52 -1.60 -8.13 1.82
CA ASP A 52 -0.21 -8.44 2.11
C ASP A 52 0.66 -7.18 1.93
N MET A 53 0.26 -6.31 1.00
CA MET A 53 0.97 -5.08 0.65
C MET A 53 -0.02 -3.96 0.32
N ILE A 54 0.36 -2.71 0.60
CA ILE A 54 -0.34 -1.53 0.11
C ILE A 54 0.66 -0.64 -0.60
N SER A 55 0.32 -0.22 -1.82
CA SER A 55 1.11 0.72 -2.60
C SER A 55 0.45 2.09 -2.64
N LEU A 56 1.24 3.12 -2.33
CA LEU A 56 0.82 4.51 -2.29
C LEU A 56 1.76 5.37 -3.14
N ARG A 57 1.21 6.37 -3.83
CA ARG A 57 1.98 7.35 -4.59
C ARG A 57 2.99 8.03 -3.64
N SER A 58 4.24 8.10 -4.07
CA SER A 58 5.41 8.52 -3.28
C SER A 58 5.21 9.84 -2.54
N ILE A 59 4.59 10.84 -3.18
CA ILE A 59 4.33 12.15 -2.58
C ILE A 59 3.30 12.14 -1.44
N LEU A 60 2.49 11.08 -1.32
CA LEU A 60 1.45 10.94 -0.28
C LEU A 60 1.90 10.10 0.90
N VAL A 61 3.07 9.45 0.81
CA VAL A 61 3.59 8.61 1.89
C VAL A 61 3.96 9.48 3.09
N SER A 62 3.49 9.04 4.26
CA SER A 62 3.73 9.68 5.54
C SER A 62 4.16 8.65 6.58
N LYS A 63 4.79 9.09 7.67
CA LYS A 63 5.12 8.22 8.80
C LYS A 63 3.90 7.49 9.37
N ASN A 64 2.74 8.17 9.40
CA ASN A 64 1.50 7.55 9.86
C ASN A 64 1.05 6.41 8.94
N PHE A 65 1.15 6.58 7.62
CA PHE A 65 0.85 5.52 6.67
C PHE A 65 1.72 4.29 6.88
N VAL A 66 3.04 4.47 7.01
CA VAL A 66 3.97 3.36 7.23
C VAL A 66 3.68 2.67 8.57
N SER A 67 3.49 3.43 9.65
CA SER A 67 3.16 2.90 10.98
C SER A 67 1.87 2.07 10.99
N VAL A 68 0.81 2.54 10.30
CA VAL A 68 -0.44 1.78 10.17
C VAL A 68 -0.23 0.50 9.36
N CYS A 69 0.61 0.52 8.32
CA CYS A 69 0.94 -0.71 7.58
C CYS A 69 1.67 -1.70 8.48
N HIS A 70 2.75 -1.29 9.14
CA HIS A 70 3.59 -2.15 9.98
C HIS A 70 2.82 -2.73 11.17
N SER A 71 2.02 -1.93 11.86
CA SER A 71 1.15 -2.40 12.97
C SER A 71 0.09 -3.42 12.53
N ASN A 72 -0.18 -3.54 11.23
CA ASN A 72 -1.09 -4.53 10.65
C ASN A 72 -0.35 -5.63 9.87
N ASN A 73 0.98 -5.73 9.99
CA ASN A 73 1.81 -6.67 9.24
C ASN A 73 1.65 -6.56 7.72
N ILE A 74 1.43 -5.34 7.22
CA ILE A 74 1.31 -5.01 5.79
C ILE A 74 2.61 -4.37 5.33
N ILE A 75 3.10 -4.82 4.17
CA ILE A 75 4.26 -4.20 3.49
C ILE A 75 3.82 -2.89 2.84
N ALA A 76 4.45 -1.78 3.23
CA ALA A 76 4.23 -0.44 2.71
C ALA A 76 5.13 -0.19 1.48
N LEU A 77 4.51 0.08 0.33
CA LEU A 77 5.20 0.32 -0.94
C LEU A 77 4.94 1.73 -1.47
N ALA A 78 5.95 2.33 -2.08
CA ALA A 78 5.84 3.63 -2.76
C ALA A 78 5.99 3.48 -4.28
N TRP A 79 5.28 4.29 -5.07
CA TRP A 79 5.40 4.35 -6.55
C TRP A 79 5.34 5.79 -7.08
N ASP A 80 5.42 5.98 -8.40
CA ASP A 80 5.33 7.29 -9.09
C ASP A 80 6.62 8.12 -9.05
N PHE A 81 7.74 7.50 -9.44
CA PHE A 81 9.05 8.17 -9.47
C PHE A 81 9.45 8.64 -10.87
N ILE A 82 8.98 7.99 -11.94
CA ILE A 82 9.44 8.25 -13.33
C ILE A 82 9.39 9.75 -13.70
N ASN A 83 8.32 10.46 -13.31
CA ASN A 83 8.13 11.87 -13.67
C ASN A 83 8.53 12.85 -12.56
N LEU A 84 9.12 12.36 -11.46
CA LEU A 84 9.44 13.19 -10.31
C LEU A 84 10.85 13.79 -10.49
N LYS A 85 10.92 15.12 -10.68
CA LYS A 85 12.17 15.88 -10.91
C LYS A 85 13.29 15.56 -9.91
N ASN A 86 12.94 15.30 -8.66
CA ASN A 86 13.88 15.01 -7.56
C ASN A 86 13.66 13.61 -6.97
N SER A 87 13.52 12.58 -7.82
CA SER A 87 13.26 11.20 -7.40
C SER A 87 14.21 10.67 -6.34
N ILE A 88 15.52 10.90 -6.48
CA ILE A 88 16.52 10.42 -5.53
C ILE A 88 16.30 11.03 -4.13
N LEU A 89 16.03 12.34 -4.05
CA LEU A 89 15.73 12.99 -2.77
C LEU A 89 14.48 12.39 -2.14
N LYS A 90 13.42 12.18 -2.94
CA LYS A 90 12.20 11.58 -2.43
C LYS A 90 12.42 10.15 -1.92
N ILE A 91 13.18 9.34 -2.65
CA ILE A 91 13.55 7.99 -2.22
C ILE A 91 14.28 8.02 -0.88
N ARG A 92 15.26 8.93 -0.71
CA ARG A 92 15.98 9.08 0.57
C ARG A 92 15.07 9.48 1.72
N GLU A 93 14.09 10.34 1.49
CA GLU A 93 13.07 10.68 2.50
C GLU A 93 12.24 9.45 2.88
N LEU A 94 11.80 8.66 1.90
CA LEU A 94 10.98 7.47 2.14
C LEU A 94 11.74 6.39 2.91
N LEU A 95 13.03 6.21 2.63
CA LEU A 95 13.89 5.29 3.40
C LEU A 95 14.00 5.70 4.87
N LYS A 96 14.03 7.00 5.18
CA LYS A 96 14.01 7.50 6.57
C LYS A 96 12.64 7.31 7.26
N LEU A 97 11.60 7.02 6.50
CA LEU A 97 10.27 6.68 7.02
C LEU A 97 10.07 5.18 7.18
N ASP A 98 11.11 4.36 6.96
CA ASP A 98 11.06 2.91 6.99
C ASP A 98 10.08 2.30 5.98
N ILE A 99 9.98 2.88 4.77
CA ILE A 99 9.24 2.27 3.67
C ILE A 99 9.84 0.90 3.33
N ASP A 100 9.01 -0.11 3.06
CA ASP A 100 9.49 -1.47 2.80
C ASP A 100 9.94 -1.67 1.34
N GLY A 101 9.42 -0.86 0.42
CA GLY A 101 9.76 -1.01 -0.99
C GLY A 101 9.37 0.15 -1.89
N ILE A 102 10.09 0.21 -3.01
CA ILE A 102 9.98 1.25 -4.04
C ILE A 102 9.66 0.55 -5.36
N LEU A 103 8.61 1.01 -6.04
CA LEU A 103 8.13 0.49 -7.30
C LEU A 103 8.43 1.52 -8.41
N PHE A 104 9.23 1.10 -9.39
CA PHE A 104 9.52 1.88 -10.60
C PHE A 104 8.50 1.60 -11.70
#